data_AF-A0A7V4HJ18-F1
#
_entry.id   AF-A0A7V4HJ18-F1
#
_cell.length_a   1.000
_cell.length_b   1.000
_cell.length_c   1.000
_cell.angle_alpha   90.00
_cell.angle_beta   90.00
_cell.angle_gamma   90.00
#
_symmetry.space_group_name_H-M   'P 1'
#
loop_
_entity.id
_entity.type
_entity.pdbx_description
1 polymer ?
#
loop_
_entity_poly.entity_id
_entity_poly.type
_entity_poly.pdbx_seq_one_letter_code
_entity_poly.pdbx_strand_id
1 'polypeptide(L)'
;DQATAKELFDEICDRGGDPAALARERGLGQISDSAELEKLVGKAMAENPESVADYRRGKTAAAKFLMGCIMRMSRGRADPREAQRILEERLRIDLPGNAR
;
A
#
# COMPACT_ATOMS: atom_id res chain seq x y z
N ASP A 1 -26.01 -17.68 -22.71
CA ASP A 1 -25.26 -18.74 -22.01
C ASP A 1 -24.54 -18.17 -20.81
N GLN A 2 -24.90 -18.62 -19.62
CA GLN A 2 -24.19 -18.32 -18.38
C GLN A 2 -23.14 -19.40 -18.15
N ALA A 3 -21.87 -19.07 -18.40
CA ALA A 3 -20.77 -19.87 -17.89
C ALA A 3 -20.82 -19.80 -16.35
N THR A 4 -21.03 -20.96 -15.74
CA THR A 4 -21.39 -21.08 -14.33
C THR A 4 -20.14 -20.94 -13.47
N ALA A 5 -20.28 -20.41 -12.25
CA ALA A 5 -19.21 -20.27 -11.24
C ALA A 5 -18.39 -21.56 -10.94
N LYS A 6 -18.80 -22.71 -11.50
CA LYS A 6 -18.13 -24.00 -11.42
C LYS A 6 -16.95 -24.14 -12.41
N GLU A 7 -17.05 -23.56 -13.61
CA GLU A 7 -15.94 -23.58 -14.60
C GLU A 7 -14.77 -22.67 -14.17
N LEU A 8 -15.08 -21.59 -13.45
CA LEU A 8 -14.09 -20.70 -12.82
C LEU A 8 -13.33 -21.36 -11.66
N PHE A 9 -13.91 -22.37 -11.01
CA PHE A 9 -13.26 -23.06 -9.89
C PHE A 9 -12.23 -24.09 -10.38
N ASP A 10 -12.52 -24.77 -11.49
CA ASP A 10 -11.62 -25.76 -12.08
C ASP A 10 -10.39 -25.11 -12.74
N GLU A 11 -10.51 -23.90 -13.32
CA GLU A 11 -9.35 -23.21 -13.92
C GLU A 11 -8.36 -22.66 -12.88
N ILE A 12 -8.83 -22.33 -11.67
CA ILE A 12 -7.99 -21.87 -10.55
C ILE A 12 -7.24 -23.05 -9.90
N CYS A 13 -7.86 -24.23 -9.85
CA CYS A 13 -7.24 -25.42 -9.26
C CYS A 13 -6.17 -26.07 -10.14
N ASP A 14 -6.28 -25.98 -11.47
CA ASP A 14 -5.43 -26.74 -12.40
C ASP A 14 -4.15 -26.01 -12.85
N ARG A 15 -4.07 -24.67 -12.70
CA ARG A 15 -2.92 -23.87 -13.17
C ARG A 15 -1.99 -23.31 -12.11
N GLY A 16 -2.34 -23.38 -10.82
CA GLY A 16 -1.48 -22.89 -9.74
C GLY A 16 -0.97 -21.46 -9.98
N GLY A 17 -1.89 -20.49 -10.06
CA GLY A 17 -1.56 -19.07 -10.23
C GLY A 17 -2.06 -18.26 -9.05
N ASP A 18 -1.21 -17.40 -8.49
CA ASP A 18 -1.56 -16.50 -7.38
C ASP A 18 -2.70 -15.56 -7.82
N PRO A 19 -3.86 -15.52 -7.12
CA PRO A 19 -4.97 -14.62 -7.43
C PRO A 19 -4.55 -13.15 -7.57
N ALA A 20 -3.46 -12.75 -6.90
CA ALA A 20 -2.89 -11.42 -7.00
C ALA A 20 -2.28 -11.12 -8.39
N ALA A 21 -1.82 -12.13 -9.12
CA ALA A 21 -1.28 -11.99 -10.47
C ALA A 21 -2.39 -11.77 -11.51
N LEU A 22 -3.52 -12.46 -11.37
CA LEU A 22 -4.68 -12.32 -12.27
C LEU A 22 -5.37 -10.95 -12.13
N ALA A 23 -5.33 -10.36 -10.92
CA ALA A 23 -5.83 -9.00 -10.66
C ALA A 23 -4.93 -7.90 -11.27
N ARG A 24 -3.62 -8.14 -11.37
CA ARG A 24 -2.67 -7.24 -12.06
C ARG A 24 -2.86 -7.25 -13.59
N GLU A 25 -3.28 -8.38 -14.15
CA GLU A 25 -3.45 -8.60 -15.59
C GLU A 25 -4.66 -7.85 -16.20
N ARG A 26 -5.62 -7.42 -15.36
CA ARG A 26 -6.88 -6.75 -15.78
C ARG A 26 -6.82 -5.21 -15.83
N GLY A 27 -5.63 -4.59 -15.78
CA GLY A 27 -5.43 -3.25 -16.36
C GLY A 27 -5.33 -2.06 -15.40
N LEU A 28 -4.47 -2.10 -14.40
CA LEU A 28 -4.16 -0.91 -13.60
C LEU A 28 -2.66 -0.80 -13.36
N GLY A 29 -2.01 0.11 -14.10
CA GLY A 29 -0.59 0.42 -13.96
C GLY A 29 -0.22 0.81 -12.53
N GLN A 30 0.98 0.43 -12.12
CA GLN A 30 1.54 0.76 -10.82
C GLN A 30 1.85 2.26 -10.74
N ILE A 31 1.48 2.89 -9.64
CA ILE A 31 1.88 4.26 -9.30
C ILE A 31 3.27 4.17 -8.66
N SER A 32 4.29 4.52 -9.44
CA SER A 32 5.68 4.59 -9.00
C SER A 32 6.23 6.03 -8.98
N ASP A 33 5.42 7.00 -9.41
CA ASP A 33 5.81 8.42 -9.36
C ASP A 33 5.93 8.89 -7.91
N SER A 34 7.11 9.34 -7.52
CA SER A 34 7.41 9.73 -6.14
C SER A 34 6.52 10.89 -5.68
N ALA A 35 6.18 11.85 -6.55
CA ALA A 35 5.34 12.98 -6.16
C ALA A 35 3.89 12.57 -5.91
N GLU A 36 3.35 11.61 -6.68
CA GLU A 36 2.03 11.04 -6.41
C GLU A 36 2.02 10.20 -5.13
N LEU A 37 3.06 9.39 -4.91
CA LEU A 37 3.21 8.60 -3.69
C LEU A 37 3.38 9.47 -2.44
N GLU A 38 4.16 10.54 -2.52
CA GLU A 38 4.32 11.51 -1.42
C GLU A 38 2.99 12.16 -1.02
N LYS A 39 2.13 12.50 -1.99
CA LYS A 39 0.79 13.03 -1.70
C LYS A 39 -0.07 11.99 -0.97
N LEU A 40 -0.03 10.73 -1.41
CA LEU A 40 -0.76 9.64 -0.77
C LEU A 40 -0.26 9.40 0.67
N VAL A 41 1.06 9.36 0.86
CA VAL A 41 1.72 9.21 2.18
C VAL A 41 1.34 10.36 3.10
N GLY A 42 1.48 11.62 2.63
CA GLY A 42 1.14 12.80 3.42
C GLY A 42 -0.32 12.82 3.82
N LYS A 43 -1.23 12.43 2.91
CA LYS A 43 -2.66 12.32 3.22
C LYS A 43 -2.94 11.18 4.22
N ALA A 44 -2.30 10.02 4.08
CA ALA A 44 -2.45 8.91 5.03
C ALA A 44 -1.96 9.31 6.44
N MET A 45 -0.86 10.04 6.54
CA MET A 45 -0.35 10.55 7.82
C MET A 45 -1.28 11.62 8.43
N ALA A 46 -1.82 12.53 7.61
CA ALA A 46 -2.74 13.57 8.06
C ALA A 46 -4.09 13.00 8.54
N GLU A 47 -4.60 11.95 7.88
CA GLU A 47 -5.83 11.26 8.30
C GLU A 47 -5.61 10.35 9.52
N ASN A 48 -4.36 9.95 9.82
CA ASN A 48 -4.04 9.00 10.90
C ASN A 48 -2.93 9.54 11.83
N PRO A 49 -3.13 10.71 12.47
CA PRO A 49 -2.11 11.34 13.30
C PRO A 49 -1.73 10.48 14.52
N GLU A 50 -2.65 9.68 15.04
CA GLU A 50 -2.38 8.76 16.15
C GLU A 50 -1.37 7.66 15.75
N SER A 51 -1.47 7.15 14.52
CA SER A 51 -0.52 6.15 13.99
C SER A 51 0.87 6.75 13.81
N VAL A 52 0.95 8.02 13.39
CA VAL A 52 2.23 8.75 13.32
C VAL A 52 2.82 8.86 14.73
N ALA A 53 2.04 9.26 15.73
CA ALA A 53 2.50 9.34 17.11
C ALA A 53 2.92 7.99 17.69
N ASP A 54 2.18 6.92 17.39
CA ASP A 54 2.51 5.56 17.82
C ASP A 54 3.81 5.04 17.20
N TYR A 55 4.04 5.31 15.91
CA TYR A 55 5.32 5.01 15.28
C TYR A 55 6.47 5.75 15.97
N ARG A 56 6.28 7.04 16.31
CA ARG A 56 7.27 7.83 17.05
C ARG A 56 7.54 7.29 18.46
N ARG A 57 6.56 6.60 19.08
CA ARG A 57 6.72 5.87 20.35
C ARG A 57 7.41 4.51 20.18
N GLY A 58 7.86 4.16 18.99
CA GLY A 58 8.53 2.89 18.68
C GLY A 58 7.58 1.76 18.27
N LYS A 59 6.29 2.02 18.11
CA LYS A 59 5.34 0.99 17.65
C LYS A 59 5.41 0.84 16.13
N THR A 60 6.28 -0.04 15.67
CA THR A 60 6.47 -0.34 14.23
C THR A 60 5.21 -0.85 13.53
N ALA A 61 4.24 -1.41 14.28
CA ALA A 61 2.93 -1.80 13.76
C ALA A 61 2.16 -0.62 13.14
N ALA A 62 2.37 0.61 13.62
CA ALA A 62 1.72 1.79 13.09
C ALA A 62 2.17 2.13 11.66
N ALA A 63 3.44 1.85 11.30
CA ALA A 63 3.90 1.99 9.92
C ALA A 63 3.20 1.00 8.98
N LYS A 64 2.96 -0.24 9.44
CA LYS A 64 2.20 -1.24 8.66
C LYS A 64 0.75 -0.80 8.45
N PHE A 65 0.13 -0.19 9.45
CA PHE A 65 -1.22 0.37 9.33
C PHE A 65 -1.27 1.51 8.30
N LEU A 66 -0.33 2.47 8.40
CA LEU A 66 -0.20 3.57 7.44
C LEU A 66 0.03 3.06 6.01
N MET A 67 0.85 2.03 5.84
CA MET A 67 1.05 1.35 4.55
C MET A 67 -0.26 0.77 4.01
N GLY A 68 -1.05 0.12 4.86
CA GLY A 68 -2.38 -0.37 4.50
C GLY A 68 -3.32 0.74 4.02
N CYS A 69 -3.29 1.92 4.67
CA CYS A 69 -4.05 3.08 4.23
C CYS A 69 -3.58 3.58 2.86
N ILE A 70 -2.28 3.71 2.61
CA ILE A 70 -1.71 4.13 1.32
C ILE A 70 -2.13 3.16 0.20
N MET A 71 -2.06 1.85 0.46
CA MET A 71 -2.51 0.83 -0.49
C MET A 71 -4.01 0.92 -0.77
N ARG A 72 -4.84 1.21 0.25
CA ARG A 72 -6.27 1.42 0.05
C ARG A 72 -6.56 2.66 -0.79
N MET A 73 -5.89 3.78 -0.49
CA MET A 73 -6.09 5.06 -1.18
C MET A 73 -5.65 5.01 -2.64
N SER A 74 -4.56 4.29 -2.92
CA SER A 74 -4.09 4.02 -4.29
C SER A 74 -4.86 2.93 -5.02
N ARG A 75 -5.83 2.28 -4.35
CA ARG A 75 -6.58 1.11 -4.85
C ARG A 75 -5.66 -0.06 -5.24
N GLY A 76 -4.64 -0.31 -4.43
CA GLY A 76 -3.64 -1.36 -4.64
C GLY A 76 -2.65 -1.06 -5.77
N ARG A 77 -2.64 0.18 -6.28
CA ARG A 77 -1.76 0.58 -7.39
C ARG A 77 -0.44 1.16 -6.94
N ALA A 78 -0.32 1.67 -5.71
CA ALA A 78 0.96 2.20 -5.23
C ALA A 78 2.05 1.13 -5.27
N ASP A 79 3.25 1.50 -5.70
CA ASP A 79 4.41 0.63 -5.54
C ASP A 79 4.70 0.44 -4.05
N PRO A 80 4.68 -0.81 -3.53
CA PRO A 80 4.84 -1.05 -2.10
C PRO A 80 6.26 -0.77 -1.60
N ARG A 81 7.28 -0.91 -2.45
CA ARG A 81 8.67 -0.62 -2.07
C ARG A 81 8.88 0.89 -1.98
N GLU A 82 8.43 1.62 -2.99
CA GLU A 82 8.61 3.07 -3.05
C GLU A 82 7.72 3.79 -2.04
N ALA A 83 6.46 3.35 -1.87
CA ALA A 83 5.58 3.86 -0.81
C ALA A 83 6.18 3.63 0.59
N GLN A 84 6.79 2.46 0.85
CA GLN A 84 7.43 2.18 2.14
C GLN A 84 8.63 3.10 2.37
N ARG A 85 9.47 3.26 1.35
CA ARG A 85 10.63 4.15 1.40
C ARG A 85 10.22 5.58 1.76
N ILE A 86 9.24 6.14 1.03
CA ILE A 86 8.73 7.50 1.25
C ILE A 86 8.06 7.63 2.62
N LEU A 87 7.26 6.65 3.03
CA LEU A 87 6.61 6.65 4.35
C LEU A 87 7.64 6.70 5.48
N GLU A 88 8.67 5.85 5.44
CA GLU A 88 9.74 5.85 6.44
C GLU A 88 10.53 7.16 6.45
N GLU A 89 10.88 7.68 5.27
CA GLU A 89 11.56 8.95 5.12
C GLU A 89 10.75 10.09 5.75
N ARG A 90 9.44 10.14 5.45
CA ARG A 90 8.56 11.17 6.00
C ARG A 90 8.39 11.04 7.51
N LEU A 91 8.21 9.82 8.03
CA LEU A 91 8.13 9.56 9.47
C LEU A 91 9.44 9.92 10.20
N ARG A 92 10.61 9.79 9.55
CA ARG A 92 11.91 10.20 10.10
C ARG A 92 12.11 11.71 10.12
N ILE A 93 11.77 12.42 9.03
CA ILE A 93 11.91 13.88 8.93
C ILE A 93 11.04 14.59 9.97
N ASP A 94 9.85 14.04 10.21
CA ASP A 94 8.87 14.58 11.15
C ASP A 94 9.18 14.24 12.63
N LEU A 95 10.31 13.58 12.93
CA LEU A 95 10.75 13.36 14.31
C LEU A 95 11.32 14.67 14.89
N PRO A 96 10.83 15.13 16.06
CA PRO A 96 11.48 16.22 16.80
C PRO A 96 12.84 15.71 17.28
N GLY A 97 13.88 15.98 16.50
CA GLY A 97 15.23 15.46 16.73
C GLY A 97 16.10 15.36 15.50
N ASN A 98 15.54 15.54 14.28
CA ASN A 98 16.32 15.54 13.04
C ASN A 98 16.55 16.94 12.45
N ALA A 99 16.53 17.97 13.29
CA ALA A 99 17.18 19.23 12.98
C ALA A 99 18.69 19.00 13.12
N ARG A 100 19.42 19.07 12.01
CA ARG A 100 20.87 19.22 12.01
C ARG A 100 21.27 20.47 12.79
#